data_AF-A0A0Q8M6G9-F1
#
_entry.id   AF-A0A0Q8M6G9-F1
#
_cell.length_a   1.000
_cell.length_b   1.000
_cell.length_c   1.000
_cell.angle_alpha   90.00
_cell.angle_beta   90.00
_cell.angle_gamma   90.00
#
_symmetry.space_group_name_H-M   'P 1'
#
loop_
_entity.id
_entity.type
_entity.pdbx_description
1 polymer ?
#
loop_
_entity_poly.entity_id
_entity_poly.type
_entity_poly.pdbx_seq_one_letter_code
_entity_poly.pdbx_strand_id
1 'polypeptide(L)'
;MADGNITKDVMYDAVAPDDFESMLELDRYNARSTAFDKIISATHDHFWDPLDPKYIDFSEPWDMENEALLPDDQIMSLGVPYVLEHLEKTGQKARFINEMALWNFSSILHGEQGALNLSASLCHVLKDQGAQEYAANQTREEARHVTAFAKYIKARWGRPRPCGDVLKTLLVEIIEAPEVYKKIIGMQMLVEGLAMGAFAAGFQYNRDPLAKKLFQLVMTDEAFHHKFGKIWADRTIPKMTQAERDMVEDWAAHCFQSLLFNMGSPNQQAGVYADFGLDPDRVRAELVILIQNDERRRERLKSQTNIFRVLIKTLFNSGLITERTRAFYATYVDMDELKAEGDKMVGDDIAEEGIKYLQAINFKDRSAAPVTIAAE
;
A
#
# COMPACT_ATOMS: atom_id res chain seq x y z
N MET A 1 3.02 -24.48 -18.42
CA MET A 1 3.52 -23.68 -17.27
C MET A 1 4.09 -22.40 -17.86
N ALA A 2 3.78 -21.23 -17.29
CA ALA A 2 4.46 -20.00 -17.73
C ALA A 2 5.96 -20.15 -17.41
N ASP A 3 6.79 -20.28 -18.45
CA ASP A 3 8.23 -20.47 -18.32
C ASP A 3 8.82 -19.28 -17.54
N GLY A 4 9.35 -19.53 -16.33
CA GLY A 4 9.97 -18.51 -15.47
C GLY A 4 9.33 -18.31 -14.09
N ASN A 5 8.20 -18.95 -13.78
CA ASN A 5 7.61 -18.87 -12.43
C ASN A 5 8.47 -19.57 -11.37
N ILE A 6 8.78 -18.84 -10.29
CA ILE A 6 9.49 -19.37 -9.12
C ILE A 6 8.46 -19.60 -8.00
N THR A 7 7.77 -20.74 -8.07
CA THR A 7 6.91 -21.26 -6.99
C THR A 7 7.33 -22.69 -6.64
N LYS A 8 7.27 -23.05 -5.35
CA LYS A 8 7.64 -24.38 -4.83
C LYS A 8 6.53 -25.03 -3.99
N ASP A 9 5.33 -24.47 -4.08
CA ASP A 9 4.13 -24.96 -3.42
C ASP A 9 2.97 -24.92 -4.40
N VAL A 10 2.27 -26.03 -4.54
CA VAL A 10 1.24 -26.24 -5.58
C VAL A 10 0.10 -25.23 -5.50
N MET A 11 -0.14 -24.63 -4.33
CA MET A 11 -1.19 -23.62 -4.19
C MET A 11 -0.86 -22.29 -4.89
N TYR A 12 0.40 -22.07 -5.25
CA TYR A 12 0.84 -20.93 -6.04
C TYR A 12 1.18 -21.32 -7.48
N ASP A 13 0.87 -22.55 -7.90
CA ASP A 13 0.99 -22.93 -9.29
C ASP A 13 0.15 -21.98 -10.14
N ALA A 14 0.72 -21.59 -11.28
CA ALA A 14 0.10 -20.63 -12.17
C ALA A 14 0.23 -21.07 -13.62
N VAL A 15 -0.80 -20.73 -14.39
CA VAL A 15 -0.93 -21.02 -15.82
C VAL A 15 -0.85 -19.72 -16.61
N ALA A 16 -0.67 -19.83 -17.92
CA ALA A 16 -0.67 -18.64 -18.77
C ALA A 16 -2.08 -18.02 -18.79
N PRO A 17 -2.21 -16.68 -18.91
CA PRO A 17 -3.52 -16.04 -18.99
C PRO A 17 -4.39 -16.51 -20.17
N ASP A 18 -3.82 -17.11 -21.20
CA ASP A 18 -4.54 -17.68 -22.35
C ASP A 18 -4.76 -19.21 -22.25
N ASP A 19 -4.32 -19.85 -21.17
CA ASP A 19 -4.46 -21.28 -20.91
C ASP A 19 -5.67 -21.58 -19.99
N PHE A 20 -6.87 -21.29 -20.50
CA PHE A 20 -8.10 -21.61 -19.77
C PHE A 20 -8.34 -23.13 -19.65
N GLU A 21 -7.80 -23.95 -20.55
CA GLU A 21 -7.98 -25.41 -20.54
C GLU A 21 -7.42 -26.02 -19.24
N SER A 22 -6.27 -25.54 -18.76
CA SER A 22 -5.69 -25.96 -17.47
C SER A 22 -6.61 -25.70 -16.27
N MET A 23 -7.52 -24.73 -16.35
CA MET A 23 -8.49 -24.43 -15.28
C MET A 23 -9.66 -25.41 -15.22
N LEU A 24 -9.84 -26.21 -16.29
CA LEU A 24 -10.90 -27.21 -16.45
C LEU A 24 -10.43 -28.64 -16.18
N GLU A 25 -9.14 -28.84 -15.89
CA GLU A 25 -8.59 -30.14 -15.51
C GLU A 25 -9.36 -30.73 -14.32
N LEU A 26 -9.80 -31.99 -14.43
CA LEU A 26 -10.69 -32.59 -13.44
C LEU A 26 -10.07 -32.71 -12.04
N ASP A 27 -8.78 -33.07 -11.98
CA ASP A 27 -8.07 -33.25 -10.71
C ASP A 27 -7.89 -31.94 -9.94
N ARG A 28 -7.91 -30.80 -10.65
CA ARG A 28 -7.83 -29.46 -10.06
C ARG A 28 -8.94 -29.24 -9.04
N TYR A 29 -10.16 -29.67 -9.33
CA TYR A 29 -11.32 -29.48 -8.45
C TYR A 29 -11.20 -30.25 -7.12
N ASN A 30 -10.35 -31.27 -7.07
CA ASN A 30 -10.07 -32.05 -5.86
C ASN A 30 -8.80 -31.60 -5.12
N ALA A 31 -8.07 -30.63 -5.67
CA ALA A 31 -6.77 -30.18 -5.18
C ALA A 31 -6.79 -28.80 -4.48
N ARG A 32 -7.98 -28.26 -4.18
CA ARG A 32 -8.14 -26.96 -3.52
C ARG A 32 -7.41 -26.91 -2.17
N SER A 33 -6.48 -25.98 -2.03
CA SER A 33 -5.82 -25.70 -0.76
C SER A 33 -6.76 -25.05 0.25
N THR A 34 -6.56 -25.34 1.54
CA THR A 34 -7.28 -24.69 2.65
C THR A 34 -6.48 -23.55 3.30
N ALA A 35 -5.35 -23.19 2.70
CA ALA A 35 -4.38 -22.25 3.27
C ALA A 35 -4.97 -20.85 3.49
N PHE A 36 -5.97 -20.48 2.69
CA PHE A 36 -6.55 -19.13 2.65
C PHE A 36 -7.94 -19.04 3.29
N ASP A 37 -8.59 -20.17 3.63
CA ASP A 37 -9.98 -20.24 4.08
C ASP A 37 -10.27 -19.35 5.29
N LYS A 38 -9.35 -19.33 6.26
CA LYS A 38 -9.48 -18.50 7.46
C LYS A 38 -9.38 -17.01 7.14
N ILE A 39 -8.53 -16.63 6.19
CA ILE A 39 -8.36 -15.23 5.79
C ILE A 39 -9.62 -14.77 5.07
N ILE A 40 -10.08 -15.56 4.09
CA ILE A 40 -11.31 -15.28 3.33
C ILE A 40 -12.51 -15.17 4.28
N SER A 41 -12.67 -16.10 5.23
CA SER A 41 -13.81 -16.10 6.15
C SER A 41 -13.81 -14.93 7.12
N ALA A 42 -12.63 -14.42 7.49
CA ALA A 42 -12.48 -13.31 8.45
C ALA A 42 -13.02 -11.97 7.90
N THR A 43 -13.12 -11.83 6.58
CA THR A 43 -13.61 -10.63 5.90
C THR A 43 -15.01 -10.22 6.31
N HIS A 44 -15.86 -11.18 6.70
CA HIS A 44 -17.19 -10.90 7.22
C HIS A 44 -17.16 -10.06 8.51
N ASP A 45 -16.10 -10.19 9.31
CA ASP A 45 -15.99 -9.48 10.58
C ASP A 45 -15.61 -8.00 10.38
N HIS A 46 -14.91 -7.70 9.29
CA HIS A 46 -14.38 -6.37 8.98
C HIS A 46 -14.85 -5.82 7.63
N PHE A 47 -15.95 -6.35 7.10
CA PHE A 47 -16.56 -5.77 5.90
C PHE A 47 -17.02 -4.34 6.16
N TRP A 48 -16.76 -3.46 5.19
CA TRP A 48 -17.27 -2.09 5.14
C TRP A 48 -17.60 -1.67 3.71
N ASP A 49 -18.53 -0.75 3.52
CA ASP A 49 -18.98 -0.28 2.20
C ASP A 49 -18.76 1.24 2.06
N PRO A 50 -17.93 1.73 1.11
CA PRO A 50 -17.74 3.16 0.85
C PRO A 50 -18.97 3.86 0.24
N LEU A 51 -20.04 3.12 -0.06
CA LEU A 51 -21.30 3.67 -0.55
C LEU A 51 -22.34 3.80 0.56
N ASP A 52 -22.11 3.23 1.73
CA ASP A 52 -23.06 3.25 2.86
C ASP A 52 -22.55 4.18 3.99
N PRO A 53 -23.28 5.26 4.30
CA PRO A 53 -22.88 6.23 5.32
C PRO A 53 -22.81 5.63 6.73
N LYS A 54 -23.35 4.43 6.97
CA LYS A 54 -23.15 3.72 8.26
C LYS A 54 -21.67 3.41 8.51
N TYR A 55 -20.87 3.22 7.46
CA TYR A 55 -19.43 3.02 7.57
C TYR A 55 -18.67 4.33 7.44
N ILE A 56 -18.95 5.12 6.40
CA ILE A 56 -18.23 6.37 6.12
C ILE A 56 -19.09 7.36 5.35
N ASP A 57 -19.25 8.57 5.88
CA ASP A 57 -20.03 9.65 5.26
C ASP A 57 -19.13 10.72 4.65
N PHE A 58 -18.96 10.67 3.34
CA PHE A 58 -18.13 11.63 2.61
C PHE A 58 -18.70 13.07 2.55
N SER A 59 -19.90 13.30 3.11
CA SER A 59 -20.47 14.66 3.22
C SER A 59 -19.99 15.43 4.45
N GLU A 60 -19.29 14.78 5.39
CA GLU A 60 -18.73 15.44 6.57
C GLU A 60 -17.83 16.63 6.17
N PRO A 61 -18.04 17.84 6.73
CA PRO A 61 -17.37 19.05 6.28
C PRO A 61 -15.91 19.13 6.77
N TRP A 62 -15.08 19.83 5.99
CA TRP A 62 -13.73 20.25 6.37
C TRP A 62 -13.43 21.60 5.72
N ASP A 63 -12.78 22.53 6.44
CA ASP A 63 -12.37 23.81 5.87
C ASP A 63 -11.07 23.65 5.06
N MET A 64 -11.23 23.31 3.78
CA MET A 64 -10.11 23.11 2.85
C MET A 64 -9.31 24.39 2.55
N GLU A 65 -9.85 25.57 2.87
CA GLU A 65 -9.20 26.86 2.59
C GLU A 65 -8.32 27.30 3.75
N ASN A 66 -8.80 27.17 5.00
CA ASN A 66 -8.11 27.71 6.17
C ASN A 66 -7.50 26.64 7.09
N GLU A 67 -7.93 25.39 7.00
CA GLU A 67 -7.42 24.31 7.87
C GLU A 67 -6.49 23.37 7.11
N ALA A 68 -5.25 23.26 7.62
CA ALA A 68 -4.25 22.35 7.09
C ALA A 68 -4.54 20.91 7.54
N LEU A 69 -4.69 20.00 6.58
CA LEU A 69 -4.92 18.56 6.79
C LEU A 69 -3.78 17.87 7.53
N LEU A 70 -2.55 18.37 7.38
CA LEU A 70 -1.37 17.80 8.01
C LEU A 70 -0.64 18.86 8.85
N PRO A 71 0.08 18.44 9.91
CA PRO A 71 1.01 19.31 10.60
C PRO A 71 2.18 19.74 9.69
N ASP A 72 2.73 20.92 9.95
CA ASP A 72 3.81 21.51 9.14
C ASP A 72 5.05 20.60 9.03
N ASP A 73 5.35 19.85 10.09
CA ASP A 73 6.51 18.94 10.13
C ASP A 73 6.37 17.69 9.24
N GLN A 74 5.16 17.42 8.75
CA GLN A 74 4.90 16.37 7.76
C GLN A 74 5.16 16.85 6.33
N ILE A 75 5.25 18.16 6.09
CA ILE A 75 5.49 18.71 4.76
C ILE A 75 6.94 19.14 4.63
N MET A 76 7.74 18.28 3.99
CA MET A 76 9.19 18.44 3.86
C MET A 76 9.61 19.82 3.32
N SER A 77 8.89 20.35 2.32
CA SER A 77 9.20 21.63 1.70
C SER A 77 8.99 22.83 2.61
N LEU A 78 8.21 22.71 3.70
CA LEU A 78 8.11 23.79 4.70
C LEU A 78 9.38 23.97 5.53
N GLY A 79 10.30 23.00 5.50
CA GLY A 79 11.65 23.17 6.07
C GLY A 79 12.57 24.05 5.22
N VAL A 80 12.15 24.44 4.01
CA VAL A 80 12.90 25.33 3.12
C VAL A 80 12.46 26.77 3.36
N PRO A 81 13.36 27.69 3.80
CA PRO A 81 13.00 29.09 4.08
C PRO A 81 12.32 29.78 2.89
N TYR A 82 12.81 29.55 1.66
CA TYR A 82 12.18 30.09 0.46
C TYR A 82 10.69 29.73 0.33
N VAL A 83 10.32 28.50 0.65
CA VAL A 83 8.93 28.03 0.59
C VAL A 83 8.12 28.61 1.74
N LEU A 84 8.63 28.50 2.98
CA LEU A 84 7.91 28.92 4.17
C LEU A 84 7.63 30.43 4.16
N GLU A 85 8.65 31.25 3.94
CA GLU A 85 8.52 32.72 3.92
C GLU A 85 7.55 33.18 2.83
N HIS A 86 7.58 32.55 1.65
CA HIS A 86 6.66 32.85 0.55
C HIS A 86 5.21 32.53 0.95
N LEU A 87 4.96 31.35 1.50
CA LEU A 87 3.61 30.92 1.91
C LEU A 87 3.05 31.73 3.09
N GLU A 88 3.91 32.17 4.02
CA GLU A 88 3.53 33.08 5.10
C GLU A 88 3.18 34.47 4.57
N LYS A 89 3.99 34.99 3.65
CA LYS A 89 3.74 36.28 3.00
C LYS A 89 2.44 36.29 2.19
N THR A 90 2.09 35.19 1.52
CA THR A 90 0.86 35.09 0.71
C THR A 90 -0.36 34.62 1.51
N GLY A 91 -0.17 34.09 2.73
CA GLY A 91 -1.23 33.50 3.53
C GLY A 91 -1.75 32.16 2.99
N GLN A 92 -0.98 31.46 2.14
CA GLN A 92 -1.43 30.26 1.42
C GLN A 92 -0.98 28.94 2.07
N LYS A 93 -0.35 28.99 3.25
CA LYS A 93 0.25 27.80 3.88
C LYS A 93 -0.71 26.62 4.05
N ALA A 94 -1.94 26.86 4.54
CA ALA A 94 -2.92 25.78 4.73
C ALA A 94 -3.30 25.10 3.41
N ARG A 95 -3.65 25.89 2.39
CA ARG A 95 -3.94 25.39 1.04
C ARG A 95 -2.76 24.63 0.44
N PHE A 96 -1.54 25.12 0.64
CA PHE A 96 -0.34 24.44 0.17
C PHE A 96 -0.18 23.06 0.82
N ILE A 97 -0.36 22.97 2.13
CA ILE A 97 -0.34 21.69 2.85
C ILE A 97 -1.42 20.75 2.30
N ASN A 98 -2.62 21.27 2.01
CA ASN A 98 -3.73 20.48 1.48
C ASN A 98 -3.47 19.97 0.05
N GLU A 99 -2.78 20.74 -0.79
CA GLU A 99 -2.37 20.31 -2.14
C GLU A 99 -1.22 19.29 -2.10
N MET A 100 -0.31 19.41 -1.13
CA MET A 100 0.70 18.38 -0.87
C MET A 100 0.05 17.09 -0.33
N ALA A 101 -0.99 17.19 0.50
CA ALA A 101 -1.78 16.05 0.94
C ALA A 101 -2.52 15.39 -0.25
N LEU A 102 -3.12 16.17 -1.16
CA LEU A 102 -3.76 15.65 -2.37
C LEU A 102 -2.79 14.84 -3.23
N TRP A 103 -1.53 15.27 -3.36
CA TRP A 103 -0.50 14.50 -4.06
C TRP A 103 -0.33 13.09 -3.45
N ASN A 104 -0.28 13.01 -2.13
CA ASN A 104 -0.15 11.73 -1.41
C ASN A 104 -1.42 10.87 -1.55
N PHE A 105 -2.61 11.45 -1.35
CA PHE A 105 -3.89 10.75 -1.57
C PHE A 105 -4.03 10.25 -3.01
N SER A 106 -3.58 11.04 -3.99
CA SER A 106 -3.61 10.61 -5.40
C SER A 106 -2.64 9.46 -5.64
N SER A 107 -1.43 9.52 -5.08
CA SER A 107 -0.46 8.42 -5.17
C SER A 107 -1.00 7.12 -4.56
N ILE A 108 -1.68 7.22 -3.42
CA ILE A 108 -2.38 6.10 -2.79
C ILE A 108 -3.47 5.57 -3.73
N LEU A 109 -4.39 6.42 -4.21
CA LEU A 109 -5.45 6.00 -5.13
C LEU A 109 -4.90 5.25 -6.36
N HIS A 110 -3.79 5.70 -6.94
CA HIS A 110 -3.15 5.01 -8.06
C HIS A 110 -2.50 3.67 -7.64
N GLY A 111 -1.94 3.59 -6.43
CA GLY A 111 -1.47 2.34 -5.83
C GLY A 111 -2.60 1.34 -5.64
N GLU A 112 -3.73 1.76 -5.05
CA GLU A 112 -4.95 0.95 -4.88
C GLU A 112 -5.49 0.46 -6.22
N GLN A 113 -5.49 1.33 -7.24
CA GLN A 113 -5.86 0.93 -8.59
C GLN A 113 -4.92 -0.16 -9.14
N GLY A 114 -3.62 -0.04 -8.87
CA GLY A 114 -2.64 -1.06 -9.22
C GLY A 114 -2.88 -2.39 -8.50
N ALA A 115 -3.13 -2.35 -7.19
CA ALA A 115 -3.45 -3.52 -6.37
C ALA A 115 -4.72 -4.22 -6.87
N LEU A 116 -5.78 -3.46 -7.14
CA LEU A 116 -7.01 -3.96 -7.74
C LEU A 116 -6.75 -4.73 -9.04
N ASN A 117 -6.02 -4.11 -9.98
CA ASN A 117 -5.74 -4.72 -11.27
C ASN A 117 -4.84 -5.97 -11.14
N LEU A 118 -3.88 -5.96 -10.21
CA LEU A 118 -3.03 -7.10 -9.97
C LEU A 118 -3.81 -8.27 -9.35
N SER A 119 -4.61 -8.03 -8.32
CA SER A 119 -5.46 -9.03 -7.69
C SER A 119 -6.44 -9.65 -8.69
N ALA A 120 -7.02 -8.82 -9.56
CA ALA A 120 -7.85 -9.30 -10.66
C ALA A 120 -7.07 -10.20 -11.64
N SER A 121 -5.81 -9.84 -11.94
CA SER A 121 -4.95 -10.66 -12.80
C SER A 121 -4.60 -12.01 -12.16
N LEU A 122 -4.42 -12.06 -10.83
CA LEU A 122 -4.14 -13.29 -10.10
C LEU A 122 -5.31 -14.28 -10.15
N CYS A 123 -6.55 -13.79 -10.18
CA CYS A 123 -7.73 -14.63 -10.43
C CYS A 123 -7.60 -15.43 -11.74
N HIS A 124 -6.97 -14.83 -12.76
CA HIS A 124 -6.87 -15.44 -14.09
C HIS A 124 -5.74 -16.47 -14.19
N VAL A 125 -4.67 -16.32 -13.42
CA VAL A 125 -3.45 -17.14 -13.59
C VAL A 125 -3.25 -18.18 -12.50
N LEU A 126 -3.78 -17.98 -11.29
CA LEU A 126 -3.60 -18.94 -10.19
C LEU A 126 -4.39 -20.22 -10.45
N LYS A 127 -3.72 -21.38 -10.39
CA LYS A 127 -4.34 -22.68 -10.65
C LYS A 127 -5.13 -23.18 -9.45
N ASP A 128 -4.65 -22.97 -8.22
CA ASP A 128 -5.35 -23.40 -7.01
C ASP A 128 -6.64 -22.61 -6.77
N GLN A 129 -7.74 -23.32 -6.49
CA GLN A 129 -9.04 -22.68 -6.27
C GLN A 129 -9.07 -21.83 -5.01
N GLY A 130 -8.35 -22.21 -3.96
CA GLY A 130 -8.28 -21.45 -2.71
C GLY A 130 -7.52 -20.14 -2.90
N ALA A 131 -6.40 -20.20 -3.63
CA ALA A 131 -5.64 -19.00 -4.01
C ALA A 131 -6.43 -18.08 -4.95
N GLN A 132 -7.20 -18.62 -5.91
CA GLN A 132 -8.10 -17.82 -6.74
C GLN A 132 -9.21 -17.13 -5.92
N GLU A 133 -9.81 -17.84 -4.96
CA GLU A 133 -10.84 -17.27 -4.10
C GLU A 133 -10.27 -16.14 -3.22
N TYR A 134 -9.05 -16.32 -2.70
CA TYR A 134 -8.32 -15.25 -2.02
C TYR A 134 -8.10 -14.03 -2.92
N ALA A 135 -7.58 -14.23 -4.12
CA ALA A 135 -7.34 -13.14 -5.08
C ALA A 135 -8.64 -12.43 -5.47
N ALA A 136 -9.75 -13.16 -5.62
CA ALA A 136 -11.06 -12.59 -5.90
C ALA A 136 -11.60 -11.76 -4.72
N ASN A 137 -11.37 -12.23 -3.49
CA ASN A 137 -11.71 -11.48 -2.29
C ASN A 137 -10.90 -10.18 -2.21
N GLN A 138 -9.58 -10.25 -2.38
CA GLN A 138 -8.72 -9.06 -2.39
C GLN A 138 -9.13 -8.10 -3.51
N THR A 139 -9.45 -8.59 -4.70
CA THR A 139 -9.97 -7.76 -5.81
C THR A 139 -11.20 -6.94 -5.37
N ARG A 140 -12.09 -7.52 -4.56
CA ARG A 140 -13.25 -6.81 -4.02
C ARG A 140 -12.86 -5.78 -2.97
N GLU A 141 -11.91 -6.09 -2.10
CA GLU A 141 -11.33 -5.15 -1.13
C GLU A 141 -10.71 -3.93 -1.82
N GLU A 142 -9.80 -4.14 -2.77
CA GLU A 142 -9.13 -3.03 -3.47
C GLU A 142 -10.12 -2.19 -4.29
N ALA A 143 -11.17 -2.79 -4.84
CA ALA A 143 -12.22 -2.04 -5.53
C ALA A 143 -12.95 -1.07 -4.58
N ARG A 144 -13.15 -1.47 -3.32
CA ARG A 144 -13.70 -0.59 -2.28
C ARG A 144 -12.70 0.51 -1.92
N HIS A 145 -11.41 0.19 -1.81
CA HIS A 145 -10.36 1.19 -1.53
C HIS A 145 -10.31 2.27 -2.61
N VAL A 146 -10.24 1.87 -3.89
CA VAL A 146 -10.28 2.79 -5.04
C VAL A 146 -11.51 3.69 -4.96
N THR A 147 -12.68 3.10 -4.70
CA THR A 147 -13.95 3.86 -4.58
C THR A 147 -13.90 4.86 -3.42
N ALA A 148 -13.40 4.44 -2.27
CA ALA A 148 -13.36 5.25 -1.06
C ALA A 148 -12.40 6.44 -1.19
N PHE A 149 -11.17 6.20 -1.67
CA PHE A 149 -10.20 7.26 -1.91
C PHE A 149 -10.67 8.21 -3.02
N ALA A 150 -11.28 7.70 -4.11
CA ALA A 150 -11.85 8.55 -5.15
C ALA A 150 -12.97 9.44 -4.62
N LYS A 151 -13.84 8.92 -3.75
CA LYS A 151 -14.90 9.70 -3.09
C LYS A 151 -14.35 10.75 -2.14
N TYR A 152 -13.38 10.40 -1.31
CA TYR A 152 -12.73 11.36 -0.42
C TYR A 152 -12.08 12.51 -1.21
N ILE A 153 -11.31 12.15 -2.25
CA ILE A 153 -10.66 13.12 -3.11
C ILE A 153 -11.69 14.03 -3.79
N LYS A 154 -12.79 13.46 -4.29
CA LYS A 154 -13.88 14.23 -4.89
C LYS A 154 -14.54 15.19 -3.88
N ALA A 155 -14.75 14.75 -2.64
CA ALA A 155 -15.37 15.57 -1.60
C ALA A 155 -14.49 16.76 -1.17
N ARG A 156 -13.16 16.60 -1.17
CA ARG A 156 -12.22 17.62 -0.68
C ARG A 156 -11.60 18.48 -1.78
N TRP A 157 -11.33 17.92 -2.96
CA TRP A 157 -10.64 18.59 -4.07
C TRP A 157 -11.35 18.45 -5.43
N GLY A 158 -12.40 17.63 -5.53
CA GLY A 158 -13.13 17.37 -6.78
C GLY A 158 -12.48 16.34 -7.70
N ARG A 159 -11.15 16.28 -7.80
CA ARG A 159 -10.42 15.32 -8.65
C ARG A 159 -8.99 15.02 -8.16
N PRO A 160 -8.41 13.86 -8.51
CA PRO A 160 -7.03 13.52 -8.17
C PRO A 160 -6.00 14.24 -9.04
N ARG A 161 -4.74 14.22 -8.60
CA ARG A 161 -3.55 14.57 -9.38
C ARG A 161 -3.05 13.36 -10.21
N PRO A 162 -2.25 13.58 -11.27
CA PRO A 162 -1.65 12.48 -12.04
C PRO A 162 -0.80 11.54 -11.18
N CYS A 163 -0.67 10.28 -11.62
CA CYS A 163 0.28 9.35 -11.01
C CYS A 163 1.70 9.81 -11.28
N GLY A 164 2.56 9.82 -10.26
CA GLY A 164 3.97 10.11 -10.42
C GLY A 164 4.65 9.08 -11.33
N ASP A 165 5.58 9.52 -12.18
CA ASP A 165 6.19 8.68 -13.22
C ASP A 165 6.91 7.45 -12.63
N VAL A 166 7.53 7.59 -11.46
CA VAL A 166 8.26 6.48 -10.82
C VAL A 166 7.28 5.40 -10.34
N LEU A 167 6.25 5.80 -9.58
CA LEU A 167 5.20 4.87 -9.14
C LEU A 167 4.49 4.23 -10.33
N LYS A 168 4.11 5.03 -11.33
CA LYS A 168 3.46 4.55 -12.54
C LYS A 168 4.29 3.49 -13.25
N THR A 169 5.59 3.75 -13.45
CA THR A 169 6.49 2.82 -14.12
C THR A 169 6.59 1.49 -13.36
N LEU A 170 6.79 1.56 -12.05
CA LEU A 170 6.87 0.36 -11.21
C LEU A 170 5.55 -0.43 -11.21
N LEU A 171 4.40 0.24 -11.09
CA LEU A 171 3.10 -0.42 -11.12
C LEU A 171 2.88 -1.15 -12.44
N VAL A 172 3.18 -0.51 -13.57
CA VAL A 172 3.10 -1.14 -14.90
C VAL A 172 4.01 -2.36 -14.96
N GLU A 173 5.27 -2.25 -14.53
CA GLU A 173 6.22 -3.36 -14.54
C GLU A 173 5.75 -4.57 -13.71
N ILE A 174 5.20 -4.33 -12.52
CA ILE A 174 4.67 -5.39 -11.65
C ILE A 174 3.42 -6.02 -12.27
N ILE A 175 2.47 -5.21 -12.75
CA ILE A 175 1.18 -5.67 -13.27
C ILE A 175 1.35 -6.41 -14.60
N GLU A 176 2.30 -6.01 -15.45
CA GLU A 176 2.55 -6.64 -16.75
C GLU A 176 3.50 -7.85 -16.65
N ALA A 177 4.18 -8.06 -15.51
CA ALA A 177 5.06 -9.20 -15.32
C ALA A 177 4.34 -10.54 -15.58
N PRO A 178 4.85 -11.43 -16.46
CA PRO A 178 4.25 -12.73 -16.67
C PRO A 178 4.48 -13.66 -15.47
N GLU A 179 5.52 -13.43 -14.67
CA GLU A 179 5.87 -14.25 -13.54
C GLU A 179 5.11 -13.82 -12.26
N VAL A 180 4.38 -14.76 -11.65
CA VAL A 180 3.59 -14.57 -10.44
C VAL A 180 4.46 -14.17 -9.25
N TYR A 181 5.68 -14.69 -9.13
CA TYR A 181 6.56 -14.30 -8.02
C TYR A 181 6.90 -12.80 -8.06
N LYS A 182 7.02 -12.20 -9.25
CA LYS A 182 7.26 -10.76 -9.38
C LYS A 182 6.05 -9.95 -8.93
N LYS A 183 4.84 -10.42 -9.27
CA LYS A 183 3.58 -9.83 -8.79
C LYS A 183 3.47 -9.88 -7.28
N ILE A 184 3.75 -11.03 -6.68
CA ILE A 184 3.68 -11.24 -5.23
C ILE A 184 4.68 -10.35 -4.51
N ILE A 185 5.96 -10.38 -4.90
CA ILE A 185 6.99 -9.56 -4.23
C ILE A 185 6.73 -8.06 -4.46
N GLY A 186 6.44 -7.67 -5.71
CA GLY A 186 6.29 -6.28 -6.09
C GLY A 186 5.06 -5.64 -5.46
N MET A 187 3.89 -6.27 -5.57
CA MET A 187 2.64 -5.72 -5.03
C MET A 187 2.44 -6.08 -3.56
N GLN A 188 2.31 -7.39 -3.28
CA GLN A 188 1.80 -7.86 -2.00
C GLN A 188 2.78 -7.66 -0.84
N MET A 189 4.09 -7.66 -1.14
CA MET A 189 5.12 -7.50 -0.11
C MET A 189 5.69 -6.08 -0.05
N LEU A 190 5.76 -5.38 -1.19
CA LEU A 190 6.37 -4.07 -1.29
C LEU A 190 5.37 -2.93 -1.44
N VAL A 191 4.51 -2.90 -2.46
CA VAL A 191 3.54 -1.79 -2.61
C VAL A 191 2.52 -1.79 -1.47
N GLU A 192 1.94 -2.94 -1.11
CA GLU A 192 1.01 -3.05 0.01
C GLU A 192 1.72 -2.84 1.36
N GLY A 193 2.94 -3.37 1.52
CA GLY A 193 3.78 -3.10 2.69
C GLY A 193 4.10 -1.60 2.87
N LEU A 194 4.26 -0.88 1.76
CA LEU A 194 4.41 0.58 1.73
C LEU A 194 3.11 1.25 2.16
N ALA A 195 1.99 0.79 1.60
CA ALA A 195 0.65 1.31 1.85
C ALA A 195 0.30 1.28 3.34
N MET A 196 0.63 0.21 4.06
CA MET A 196 0.44 0.12 5.52
C MET A 196 1.11 1.30 6.26
N GLY A 197 2.38 1.62 5.94
CA GLY A 197 3.07 2.74 6.56
C GLY A 197 2.44 4.10 6.18
N ALA A 198 1.99 4.25 4.93
CA ALA A 198 1.28 5.45 4.48
C ALA A 198 -0.07 5.63 5.18
N PHE A 199 -0.83 4.55 5.37
CA PHE A 199 -2.14 4.58 6.04
C PHE A 199 -1.99 4.83 7.54
N ALA A 200 -0.97 4.25 8.18
CA ALA A 200 -0.68 4.54 9.58
C ALA A 200 -0.32 6.01 9.77
N ALA A 201 0.52 6.58 8.90
CA ALA A 201 0.84 8.01 8.92
C ALA A 201 -0.40 8.88 8.65
N GLY A 202 -1.23 8.49 7.68
CA GLY A 202 -2.51 9.14 7.39
C GLY A 202 -3.45 9.14 8.59
N PHE A 203 -3.62 8.00 9.25
CA PHE A 203 -4.43 7.86 10.46
C PHE A 203 -3.88 8.71 11.62
N GLN A 204 -2.56 8.69 11.83
CA GLN A 204 -1.92 9.38 12.95
C GLN A 204 -1.95 10.90 12.79
N TYR A 205 -1.57 11.40 11.62
CA TYR A 205 -1.24 12.82 11.43
C TYR A 205 -2.34 13.63 10.74
N ASN A 206 -3.27 13.01 10.02
CA ASN A 206 -4.31 13.77 9.35
C ASN A 206 -5.26 14.44 10.37
N ARG A 207 -5.63 15.69 10.13
CA ARG A 207 -6.49 16.47 11.02
C ARG A 207 -7.97 16.32 10.65
N ASP A 208 -8.28 15.93 9.41
CA ASP A 208 -9.64 15.64 8.97
C ASP A 208 -10.13 14.31 9.56
N PRO A 209 -11.17 14.31 10.42
CA PRO A 209 -11.72 13.10 11.00
C PRO A 209 -12.17 12.08 9.94
N LEU A 210 -12.68 12.55 8.80
CA LEU A 210 -13.10 11.68 7.70
C LEU A 210 -11.89 10.95 7.08
N ALA A 211 -10.78 11.65 6.89
CA ALA A 211 -9.54 11.04 6.40
C ALA A 211 -9.02 9.98 7.37
N LYS A 212 -9.00 10.28 8.67
CA LYS A 212 -8.58 9.33 9.70
C LYS A 212 -9.44 8.07 9.67
N LYS A 213 -10.76 8.24 9.59
CA LYS A 213 -11.69 7.12 9.49
C LYS A 213 -11.46 6.30 8.22
N LEU A 214 -11.24 6.95 7.07
CA LEU A 214 -10.91 6.27 5.82
C LEU A 214 -9.65 5.41 5.95
N PHE A 215 -8.56 5.97 6.47
CA PHE A 215 -7.32 5.22 6.67
C PHE A 215 -7.48 4.05 7.64
N GLN A 216 -8.28 4.21 8.71
CA GLN A 216 -8.55 3.12 9.64
C GLN A 216 -9.33 1.99 8.96
N LEU A 217 -10.37 2.31 8.17
CA LEU A 217 -11.19 1.32 7.47
C LEU A 217 -10.36 0.51 6.46
N VAL A 218 -9.59 1.19 5.61
CA VAL A 218 -8.69 0.52 4.64
C VAL A 218 -7.67 -0.36 5.36
N MET A 219 -7.10 0.11 6.48
CA MET A 219 -6.15 -0.67 7.29
C MET A 219 -6.73 -2.02 7.78
N THR A 220 -8.06 -2.11 8.00
CA THR A 220 -8.68 -3.37 8.43
C THR A 220 -8.60 -4.47 7.38
N ASP A 221 -8.55 -4.11 6.10
CA ASP A 221 -8.41 -5.05 4.98
C ASP A 221 -6.90 -5.34 4.71
N GLU A 222 -6.06 -4.29 4.69
CA GLU A 222 -4.60 -4.41 4.44
C GLU A 222 -3.83 -5.28 5.44
N ALA A 223 -4.31 -5.35 6.69
CA ALA A 223 -3.75 -6.24 7.71
C ALA A 223 -3.81 -7.74 7.32
N PHE A 224 -4.55 -8.08 6.25
CA PHE A 224 -4.67 -9.43 5.72
C PHE A 224 -4.08 -9.59 4.31
N HIS A 225 -3.96 -8.51 3.52
CA HIS A 225 -3.43 -8.56 2.15
C HIS A 225 -1.98 -9.05 2.10
N HIS A 226 -1.11 -8.48 2.95
CA HIS A 226 0.30 -8.89 3.02
C HIS A 226 0.53 -10.38 3.41
N LYS A 227 -0.48 -11.06 4.00
CA LYS A 227 -0.36 -12.46 4.43
C LYS A 227 -0.19 -13.40 3.23
N PHE A 228 -0.73 -13.08 2.06
CA PHE A 228 -0.52 -13.89 0.87
C PHE A 228 0.96 -13.93 0.48
N GLY A 229 1.59 -12.75 0.39
CA GLY A 229 3.03 -12.66 0.15
C GLY A 229 3.87 -13.39 1.21
N LYS A 230 3.52 -13.26 2.49
CA LYS A 230 4.20 -14.00 3.58
C LYS A 230 4.07 -15.52 3.43
N ILE A 231 2.88 -16.03 3.15
CA ILE A 231 2.66 -17.46 2.95
C ILE A 231 3.45 -17.96 1.72
N TRP A 232 3.50 -17.17 0.64
CA TRP A 232 4.33 -17.50 -0.53
C TRP A 232 5.80 -17.60 -0.16
N ALA A 233 6.32 -16.61 0.57
CA ALA A 233 7.69 -16.57 1.04
C ALA A 233 8.04 -17.80 1.88
N ASP A 234 7.24 -18.09 2.92
CA ASP A 234 7.44 -19.21 3.84
C ASP A 234 7.48 -20.58 3.13
N ARG A 235 6.67 -20.76 2.08
CA ARG A 235 6.57 -22.05 1.37
C ARG A 235 7.50 -22.19 0.18
N THR A 236 7.96 -21.07 -0.38
CA THR A 236 8.78 -21.05 -1.61
C THR A 236 10.25 -20.87 -1.31
N ILE A 237 10.62 -19.84 -0.55
CA ILE A 237 12.01 -19.40 -0.37
C ILE A 237 12.91 -20.50 0.21
N PRO A 238 12.49 -21.29 1.23
CA PRO A 238 13.32 -22.38 1.76
C PRO A 238 13.65 -23.48 0.74
N LYS A 239 12.85 -23.61 -0.32
CA LYS A 239 12.97 -24.66 -1.35
C LYS A 239 13.61 -24.15 -2.65
N MET A 240 14.00 -22.88 -2.72
CA MET A 240 14.63 -22.30 -3.92
C MET A 240 16.06 -22.84 -4.11
N THR A 241 16.51 -22.86 -5.35
CA THR A 241 17.95 -22.96 -5.68
C THR A 241 18.64 -21.62 -5.41
N GLN A 242 19.98 -21.59 -5.43
CA GLN A 242 20.70 -20.32 -5.25
C GLN A 242 20.42 -19.34 -6.40
N ALA A 243 20.37 -19.81 -7.65
CA ALA A 243 20.07 -18.96 -8.79
C ALA A 243 18.67 -18.33 -8.69
N GLU A 244 17.68 -19.10 -8.23
CA GLU A 244 16.32 -18.58 -7.99
C GLU A 244 16.29 -17.53 -6.89
N ARG A 245 17.04 -17.75 -5.80
CA ARG A 245 17.18 -16.75 -4.72
C ARG A 245 17.78 -15.45 -5.24
N ASP A 246 18.87 -15.52 -6.00
CA ASP A 246 19.54 -14.33 -6.54
C ASP A 246 18.57 -13.50 -7.40
N MET A 247 17.79 -14.15 -8.27
CA MET A 247 16.77 -13.48 -9.11
C MET A 247 15.67 -12.81 -8.28
N VAL A 248 15.20 -13.48 -7.23
CA VAL A 248 14.15 -13.00 -6.33
C VAL A 248 14.64 -11.81 -5.50
N GLU A 249 15.86 -11.87 -5.00
CA GLU A 249 16.52 -10.79 -4.27
C GLU A 249 16.77 -9.57 -5.15
N ASP A 250 17.25 -9.76 -6.39
CA ASP A 250 17.48 -8.67 -7.35
C ASP A 250 16.17 -7.95 -7.66
N TRP A 251 15.08 -8.70 -7.85
CA TRP A 251 13.75 -8.14 -8.07
C TRP A 251 13.24 -7.35 -6.86
N ALA A 252 13.38 -7.89 -5.65
CA ALA A 252 12.99 -7.21 -4.42
C ALA A 252 13.79 -5.91 -4.21
N ALA A 253 15.10 -5.94 -4.49
CA ALA A 253 15.96 -4.77 -4.40
C ALA A 253 15.59 -3.68 -5.43
N HIS A 254 15.31 -4.08 -6.67
CA HIS A 254 14.82 -3.17 -7.73
C HIS A 254 13.51 -2.47 -7.35
N CYS A 255 12.51 -3.24 -6.90
CA CYS A 255 11.23 -2.69 -6.48
C CYS A 255 11.40 -1.75 -5.28
N PHE A 256 12.16 -2.16 -4.27
CA PHE A 256 12.46 -1.34 -3.09
C PHE A 256 13.14 -0.01 -3.48
N GLN A 257 14.15 -0.08 -4.35
CA GLN A 257 14.89 1.10 -4.80
C GLN A 257 13.99 2.06 -5.60
N SER A 258 13.09 1.52 -6.43
CA SER A 258 12.11 2.32 -7.18
C SER A 258 11.15 3.07 -6.23
N LEU A 259 10.64 2.39 -5.19
CA LEU A 259 9.79 3.01 -4.17
C LEU A 259 10.54 4.08 -3.34
N LEU A 260 11.83 3.85 -3.07
CA LEU A 260 12.72 4.83 -2.44
C LEU A 260 12.86 6.12 -3.25
N PHE A 261 13.09 6.00 -4.56
CA PHE A 261 13.15 7.18 -5.42
C PHE A 261 11.80 7.88 -5.56
N ASN A 262 10.69 7.14 -5.53
CA ASN A 262 9.36 7.72 -5.65
C ASN A 262 9.05 8.72 -4.51
N MET A 263 9.31 8.33 -3.26
CA MET A 263 8.94 9.12 -2.08
C MET A 263 9.83 10.33 -1.82
N GLY A 264 11.01 10.37 -2.45
CA GLY A 264 12.01 11.41 -2.24
C GLY A 264 12.21 12.36 -3.42
N SER A 265 11.31 12.37 -4.41
CA SER A 265 11.50 13.16 -5.64
C SER A 265 10.62 14.41 -5.70
N PRO A 266 11.13 15.58 -5.24
CA PRO A 266 10.49 16.89 -5.44
C PRO A 266 10.16 17.19 -6.90
N ASN A 267 10.83 16.52 -7.85
CA ASN A 267 10.57 16.67 -9.29
C ASN A 267 9.12 16.33 -9.62
N GLN A 268 8.57 15.29 -8.98
CA GLN A 268 7.21 14.85 -9.25
C GLN A 268 6.17 15.87 -8.75
N GLN A 269 6.53 16.68 -7.74
CA GLN A 269 5.68 17.69 -7.12
C GLN A 269 5.84 19.10 -7.73
N ALA A 270 6.60 19.25 -8.83
CA ALA A 270 6.88 20.54 -9.45
C ALA A 270 5.62 21.33 -9.80
N GLY A 271 4.56 20.66 -10.25
CA GLY A 271 3.26 21.29 -10.55
C GLY A 271 2.62 21.93 -9.30
N VAL A 272 2.74 21.30 -8.13
CA VAL A 272 2.22 21.86 -6.88
C VAL A 272 2.98 23.12 -6.50
N TYR A 273 4.31 23.13 -6.59
CA TYR A 273 5.09 24.36 -6.31
C TYR A 273 4.70 25.50 -7.25
N ALA A 274 4.57 25.20 -8.55
CA ALA A 274 4.17 26.19 -9.55
C ALA A 274 2.78 26.79 -9.29
N ASP A 275 1.80 25.98 -8.87
CA ASP A 275 0.44 26.42 -8.51
C ASP A 275 0.43 27.48 -7.38
N PHE A 276 1.48 27.52 -6.55
CA PHE A 276 1.65 28.48 -5.45
C PHE A 276 2.68 29.57 -5.75
N GLY A 277 3.15 29.69 -7.00
CA GLY A 277 4.12 30.72 -7.41
C GLY A 277 5.53 30.50 -6.87
N LEU A 278 5.87 29.26 -6.51
CA LEU A 278 7.22 28.85 -6.13
C LEU A 278 7.95 28.32 -7.36
N ASP A 279 9.23 28.68 -7.50
CA ASP A 279 10.12 28.12 -8.52
C ASP A 279 10.49 26.66 -8.15
N PRO A 280 10.00 25.66 -8.90
CA PRO A 280 10.25 24.26 -8.58
C PRO A 280 11.74 23.89 -8.58
N ASP A 281 12.54 24.53 -9.44
CA ASP A 281 13.96 24.23 -9.54
C ASP A 281 14.72 24.69 -8.31
N ARG A 282 14.36 25.88 -7.81
CA ARG A 282 14.88 26.41 -6.56
C ARG A 282 14.46 25.57 -5.36
N VAL A 283 13.17 25.23 -5.24
CA VAL A 283 12.67 24.38 -4.14
C VAL A 283 13.44 23.06 -4.09
N ARG A 284 13.64 22.41 -5.24
CA ARG A 284 14.41 21.16 -5.33
C ARG A 284 15.85 21.33 -4.88
N ALA A 285 16.55 22.36 -5.37
CA ALA A 285 17.94 22.59 -5.02
C ALA A 285 18.11 22.79 -3.50
N GLU A 286 17.23 23.58 -2.88
CA GLU A 286 17.24 23.81 -1.43
C GLU A 286 16.81 22.56 -0.63
N LEU A 287 15.87 21.76 -1.16
CA LEU A 287 15.48 20.48 -0.55
C LEU A 287 16.62 19.46 -0.53
N VAL A 288 17.43 19.37 -1.59
CA VAL A 288 18.60 18.49 -1.62
C VAL A 288 19.59 18.88 -0.53
N ILE A 289 19.86 20.18 -0.38
CA ILE A 289 20.75 20.71 0.67
C ILE A 289 20.18 20.39 2.06
N LEU A 290 18.87 20.58 2.26
CA LEU A 290 18.19 20.26 3.51
C LEU A 290 18.32 18.77 3.86
N ILE A 291 18.09 17.87 2.91
CA ILE A 291 18.17 16.42 3.12
C ILE A 291 19.60 15.98 3.47
N GLN A 292 20.63 16.55 2.82
CA GLN A 292 22.02 16.19 3.07
C GLN A 292 22.52 16.61 4.46
N ASN A 293 22.03 17.74 4.95
CA ASN A 293 22.53 18.39 6.16
C ASN A 293 21.71 18.11 7.43
N ASP A 294 20.52 17.50 7.32
CA ASP A 294 19.64 17.25 8.46
C ASP A 294 19.98 15.92 9.18
N GLU A 295 20.84 15.99 10.20
CA GLU A 295 21.15 14.85 11.09
C GLU A 295 19.92 14.29 11.82
N ARG A 296 18.97 15.15 12.23
CA ARG A 296 17.72 14.72 12.87
C ARG A 296 16.81 13.97 11.89
N ARG A 297 16.95 14.20 10.58
CA ARG A 297 16.25 13.45 9.53
C ARG A 297 16.87 12.09 9.26
N ARG A 298 18.20 11.95 9.33
CA ARG A 298 18.84 10.62 9.31
C ARG A 298 18.33 9.75 10.45
N GLU A 299 18.09 10.32 11.63
CA GLU A 299 17.45 9.61 12.75
C GLU A 299 15.96 9.30 12.48
N ARG A 300 15.24 10.18 11.79
CA ARG A 300 13.84 9.96 11.38
C ARG A 300 13.67 8.85 10.33
N LEU A 301 14.70 8.59 9.52
CA LEU A 301 14.77 7.42 8.64
C LEU A 301 14.85 6.10 9.41
N LYS A 302 15.36 6.13 10.65
CA LYS A 302 15.45 4.97 11.54
C LYS A 302 14.19 4.74 12.40
N SER A 303 13.25 5.70 12.42
CA SER A 303 12.00 5.62 13.18
C SER A 303 11.21 4.35 12.85
N GLN A 304 10.55 3.76 13.85
CA GLN A 304 9.62 2.64 13.64
C GLN A 304 8.45 3.01 12.73
N THR A 305 8.01 4.27 12.75
CA THR A 305 6.98 4.79 11.82
C THR A 305 7.51 5.11 10.44
N ASN A 306 8.81 4.88 10.19
CA ASN A 306 9.37 5.11 8.88
C ASN A 306 8.93 4.01 7.91
N ILE A 307 8.24 4.45 6.86
CA ILE A 307 7.73 3.59 5.79
C ILE A 307 8.82 2.71 5.14
N PHE A 308 10.08 3.16 5.08
CA PHE A 308 11.20 2.35 4.59
C PHE A 308 11.58 1.23 5.54
N ARG A 309 11.55 1.48 6.85
CA ARG A 309 11.84 0.46 7.86
C ARG A 309 10.81 -0.66 7.79
N VAL A 310 9.53 -0.32 7.60
CA VAL A 310 8.44 -1.30 7.41
C VAL A 310 8.72 -2.18 6.20
N LEU A 311 9.07 -1.61 5.05
CA LEU A 311 9.41 -2.37 3.85
C LEU A 311 10.59 -3.33 4.07
N ILE A 312 11.68 -2.84 4.69
CA ILE A 312 12.85 -3.66 4.96
C ILE A 312 12.51 -4.78 5.94
N LYS A 313 11.68 -4.50 6.95
CA LYS A 313 11.19 -5.50 7.91
C LYS A 313 10.40 -6.60 7.20
N THR A 314 9.49 -6.24 6.29
CA THR A 314 8.71 -7.21 5.50
C THR A 314 9.61 -8.11 4.66
N LEU A 315 10.58 -7.54 3.94
CA LEU A 315 11.54 -8.31 3.16
C LEU A 315 12.43 -9.20 4.05
N PHE A 316 12.91 -8.68 5.18
CA PHE A 316 13.76 -9.40 6.12
C PHE A 316 13.03 -10.61 6.73
N ASN A 317 11.83 -10.38 7.29
CA ASN A 317 11.03 -11.44 7.93
C ASN A 317 10.56 -12.49 6.93
N SER A 318 10.52 -12.15 5.64
CA SER A 318 10.17 -13.08 4.57
C SER A 318 11.38 -13.80 3.97
N GLY A 319 12.60 -13.57 4.47
CA GLY A 319 13.80 -14.23 3.95
C GLY A 319 14.26 -13.73 2.58
N LEU A 320 13.79 -12.56 2.13
CA LEU A 320 14.20 -11.90 0.89
C LEU A 320 15.45 -11.02 1.04
N ILE A 321 15.89 -10.80 2.28
CA ILE A 321 17.17 -10.18 2.58
C ILE A 321 18.12 -11.26 3.09
N THR A 322 19.13 -11.57 2.29
CA THR A 322 20.19 -12.53 2.66
C THR A 322 21.52 -11.81 2.84
N GLU A 323 22.57 -12.56 3.14
CA GLU A 323 23.92 -12.01 3.28
C GLU A 323 24.36 -11.23 2.03
N ARG A 324 23.92 -11.63 0.82
CA ARG A 324 24.29 -10.96 -0.43
C ARG A 324 23.77 -9.52 -0.51
N THR A 325 22.53 -9.30 -0.08
CA THR A 325 21.86 -7.99 -0.17
C THR A 325 21.80 -7.23 1.15
N ARG A 326 22.21 -7.84 2.27
CA ARG A 326 22.16 -7.23 3.62
C ARG A 326 22.81 -5.86 3.67
N ALA A 327 23.98 -5.68 3.05
CA ALA A 327 24.72 -4.42 3.06
C ALA A 327 23.95 -3.26 2.38
N PHE A 328 23.15 -3.56 1.36
CA PHE A 328 22.31 -2.56 0.69
C PHE A 328 21.25 -2.00 1.65
N TYR A 329 20.51 -2.87 2.32
CA TYR A 329 19.45 -2.46 3.25
C TYR A 329 19.99 -1.88 4.57
N ALA A 330 21.15 -2.34 5.04
CA ALA A 330 21.82 -1.82 6.24
C ALA A 330 22.24 -0.34 6.12
N THR A 331 22.19 0.24 4.90
CA THR A 331 22.39 1.68 4.70
C THR A 331 21.22 2.51 5.28
N TYR A 332 20.05 1.92 5.43
CA TYR A 332 18.81 2.61 5.82
C TYR A 332 18.34 2.28 7.24
N VAL A 333 18.64 1.08 7.74
CA VAL A 333 18.22 0.61 9.07
C VAL A 333 19.32 -0.16 9.77
N ASP A 334 19.26 -0.19 11.10
CA ASP A 334 20.04 -1.15 11.89
C ASP A 334 19.38 -2.54 11.79
N MET A 335 20.06 -3.46 11.10
CA MET A 335 19.53 -4.80 10.86
C MET A 335 19.44 -5.67 12.12
N ASP A 336 20.26 -5.39 13.13
CA ASP A 336 20.26 -6.16 14.39
C ASP A 336 19.13 -5.67 15.31
N GLU A 337 18.89 -4.36 15.34
CA GLU A 337 17.71 -3.77 15.98
C GLU A 337 16.42 -4.29 15.33
N LEU A 338 16.33 -4.27 13.99
CA LEU A 338 15.17 -4.74 13.24
C LEU A 338 14.80 -6.18 13.58
N LYS A 339 15.81 -7.04 13.72
CA LYS A 339 15.64 -8.46 14.09
C LYS A 339 15.04 -8.62 15.50
N ALA A 340 15.33 -7.70 16.43
CA ALA A 340 14.81 -7.76 17.79
C ALA A 340 13.33 -7.34 17.90
N GLU A 341 12.78 -6.65 16.89
CA GLU A 341 11.41 -6.11 16.90
C GLU A 341 10.31 -7.14 16.58
N GLY A 342 10.67 -8.38 16.24
CA GLY A 342 9.71 -9.46 15.95
C GLY A 342 8.83 -9.20 14.72
N ASP A 343 7.64 -9.81 14.68
CA ASP A 343 6.78 -9.86 13.50
C ASP A 343 5.71 -8.76 13.42
N LYS A 344 5.49 -7.99 14.50
CA LYS A 344 4.44 -6.97 14.57
C LYS A 344 4.70 -5.84 13.55
N MET A 345 3.68 -5.46 12.78
CA MET A 345 3.76 -4.42 11.75
C MET A 345 3.13 -3.10 12.19
N VAL A 346 3.54 -2.01 11.53
CA VAL A 346 2.96 -0.67 11.71
C VAL A 346 1.59 -0.66 11.05
N GLY A 347 0.53 -0.68 11.85
CA GLY A 347 -0.85 -0.76 11.38
C GLY A 347 -1.68 -1.82 12.09
N ASP A 348 -1.04 -2.85 12.68
CA ASP A 348 -1.74 -3.94 13.37
C ASP A 348 -2.71 -3.42 14.45
N ASP A 349 -2.26 -2.48 15.29
CA ASP A 349 -3.11 -1.91 16.34
C ASP A 349 -4.27 -1.08 15.77
N ILE A 350 -4.04 -0.37 14.66
CA ILE A 350 -5.05 0.45 13.98
C ILE A 350 -6.10 -0.47 13.34
N ALA A 351 -5.66 -1.56 12.70
CA ALA A 351 -6.52 -2.59 12.13
C ALA A 351 -7.34 -3.26 13.23
N GLU A 352 -6.73 -3.69 14.33
CA GLU A 352 -7.43 -4.35 15.44
C GLU A 352 -8.54 -3.46 16.04
N GLU A 353 -8.28 -2.16 16.21
CA GLU A 353 -9.29 -1.20 16.66
C GLU A 353 -10.40 -1.02 15.61
N GLY A 354 -10.04 -0.87 14.33
CA GLY A 354 -10.98 -0.74 13.23
C GLY A 354 -11.89 -1.98 13.08
N ILE A 355 -11.33 -3.18 13.23
CA ILE A 355 -12.08 -4.44 13.18
C ILE A 355 -13.10 -4.49 14.33
N LYS A 356 -12.72 -4.11 15.56
CA LYS A 356 -13.67 -4.05 16.70
C LYS A 356 -14.81 -3.08 16.43
N TYR A 357 -14.50 -1.93 15.83
CA TYR A 357 -15.50 -0.96 15.40
C TYR A 357 -16.46 -1.55 14.35
N LEU A 358 -15.93 -2.23 13.33
CA LEU A 358 -16.74 -2.84 12.27
C LEU A 358 -17.58 -4.00 12.75
N GLN A 359 -17.07 -4.84 13.65
CA GLN A 359 -17.85 -5.91 14.28
C GLN A 359 -19.06 -5.34 15.04
N ALA A 360 -18.90 -4.20 15.73
CA ALA A 360 -20.01 -3.53 16.41
C ALA A 360 -21.07 -2.99 15.43
N ILE A 361 -20.69 -2.62 14.20
CA ILE A 361 -21.62 -2.21 13.14
C ILE A 361 -22.29 -3.44 12.50
N ASN A 362 -21.49 -4.39 12.04
CA ASN A 362 -21.92 -5.53 11.23
C ASN A 362 -22.81 -6.51 12.02
N PHE A 363 -22.64 -6.59 13.34
CA PHE A 363 -23.34 -7.57 14.18
C PHE A 363 -24.35 -6.95 15.15
N LYS A 364 -24.62 -5.65 15.04
CA LYS A 364 -25.58 -4.93 15.89
C LYS A 364 -26.99 -5.56 15.90
N ASP A 365 -27.45 -6.04 14.74
CA ASP A 365 -28.84 -6.47 14.51
C ASP A 365 -28.97 -7.95 14.08
N ARG A 366 -27.95 -8.80 14.34
CA ARG A 366 -27.88 -10.20 13.86
C ARG A 366 -29.05 -11.10 14.29
N SER A 367 -29.94 -10.65 15.18
CA SER A 367 -31.11 -11.38 15.65
C SER A 367 -32.45 -11.00 14.97
N ALA A 368 -32.51 -10.01 14.07
CA ALA A 368 -33.80 -9.39 13.72
C ALA A 368 -34.23 -9.34 12.23
N ALA A 369 -33.46 -9.82 11.26
CA ALA A 369 -33.82 -9.64 9.84
C ALA A 369 -33.89 -10.97 9.04
N PRO A 370 -35.03 -11.31 8.41
CA PRO A 370 -35.06 -12.31 7.36
C PRO A 370 -34.26 -11.82 6.15
N VAL A 371 -33.35 -12.67 5.65
CA VAL A 371 -32.60 -12.41 4.41
C VAL A 371 -33.60 -12.37 3.25
N THR A 372 -33.87 -11.18 2.73
CA THR A 372 -34.56 -11.00 1.46
C THR A 372 -33.49 -10.85 0.39
N ILE A 373 -33.40 -11.82 -0.52
CA ILE A 373 -32.53 -11.72 -1.69
C ILE A 373 -33.21 -10.71 -2.63
N ALA A 374 -32.89 -9.43 -2.46
CA ALA A 374 -33.19 -8.42 -3.46
C ALA A 374 -32.02 -8.40 -4.45
N ALA A 375 -32.25 -8.99 -5.63
CA ALA A 375 -31.48 -8.63 -6.81
C ALA A 375 -32.02 -7.29 -7.30
N GLU A 376 -31.17 -6.26 -7.33
CA GLU A 376 -31.39 -5.07 -8.17
C GLU A 376 -30.76 -5.29 -9.54
#